data_AF-A0A662MEJ0-F1
#
_entry.id   AF-A0A662MEJ0-F1
#
_cell.length_a   1.000
_cell.length_b   1.000
_cell.length_c   1.000
_cell.angle_alpha   90.00
_cell.angle_beta   90.00
_cell.angle_gamma   90.00
#
_symmetry.space_group_name_H-M   'P 1'
#
loop_
_entity.id
_entity.type
_entity.pdbx_description
1 polymer ?
#
loop_
_entity_poly.entity_id
_entity_poly.type
_entity_poly.pdbx_seq_one_letter_code
_entity_poly.pdbx_strand_id
1 'polypeptide(L)'
;MKIRAGFVSNSSSSSFVCDICGREEGGWDITLEEAVMASCENNHIFCQDHILNTQDEIDLVLEAIYSNADRAEEFRDYLKCNDYTPEDIKGSKGKYIIFKYTEEFCWDLPFSICPLCNLKGISRHDVLMLLRKLTGLHTDEDVLKKLEELGINSYKDFREWLKA
;
A
#
# COMPACT_ATOMS: atom_id res chain seq x y z
N MET A 1 -2.88 -41.42 6.49
CA MET A 1 -3.17 -40.27 7.37
C MET A 1 -2.27 -40.40 8.60
N LYS A 2 -1.31 -39.48 8.80
CA LYS A 2 -0.49 -39.41 10.03
C LYS A 2 -0.99 -38.20 10.83
N ILE A 3 -1.49 -38.44 12.04
CA ILE A 3 -1.94 -37.38 12.96
C ILE A 3 -0.68 -36.71 13.52
N ARG A 4 -0.54 -35.40 13.30
CA ARG A 4 0.47 -34.58 13.98
C ARG A 4 -0.15 -34.03 15.27
N ALA A 5 0.36 -34.49 16.41
CA ALA A 5 0.05 -33.95 17.72
C ALA A 5 0.80 -32.63 17.92
N GLY A 6 0.25 -31.57 17.36
CA GLY A 6 0.65 -30.19 17.60
C GLY A 6 -0.56 -29.34 17.31
N PHE A 7 -1.01 -28.57 18.31
CA PHE A 7 -2.07 -27.60 18.12
C PHE A 7 -1.55 -26.56 17.12
N VAL A 8 -1.79 -26.76 15.83
CA VAL A 8 -1.75 -25.68 14.86
C VAL A 8 -3.01 -24.87 15.13
N SER A 9 -2.90 -23.95 16.08
CA SER A 9 -3.72 -22.75 16.06
C SER A 9 -3.39 -22.07 14.73
N ASN A 10 -4.20 -22.31 13.71
CA ASN A 10 -4.29 -21.39 12.59
C ASN A 10 -4.80 -20.07 13.16
N SER A 11 -3.88 -19.25 13.65
CA SER A 11 -4.15 -17.83 13.75
C SER A 11 -4.21 -17.36 12.31
N SER A 12 -5.41 -17.40 11.71
CA SER A 12 -5.73 -16.61 10.54
C SER A 12 -5.79 -15.14 10.96
N SER A 13 -4.70 -14.63 11.53
CA SER A 13 -4.52 -13.21 11.79
C SER A 13 -3.94 -12.63 10.52
N SER A 14 -4.75 -11.83 9.83
CA SER A 14 -4.28 -10.99 8.74
C SER A 14 -3.72 -9.70 9.32
N SER A 15 -2.69 -9.16 8.68
CA SER A 15 -2.13 -7.86 9.06
C SER A 15 -1.61 -7.17 7.81
N PHE A 16 -1.89 -5.88 7.71
CA PHE A 16 -1.51 -5.04 6.60
C PHE A 16 -0.71 -3.85 7.12
N VAL A 17 0.37 -3.52 6.42
CA VAL A 17 1.22 -2.38 6.75
C VAL A 17 1.27 -1.47 5.55
N CYS A 18 0.95 -0.19 5.75
CA CYS A 18 1.11 0.79 4.69
C CYS A 18 2.60 1.05 4.45
N ASP A 19 3.06 0.81 3.22
CA ASP A 19 4.45 0.97 2.81
C ASP A 19 4.95 2.43 2.92
N ILE A 20 4.04 3.41 2.92
CA ILE A 20 4.37 4.85 2.96
C ILE A 20 4.45 5.38 4.39
N CYS A 21 3.37 5.28 5.17
CA CYS A 21 3.32 5.85 6.52
C CYS A 21 3.66 4.85 7.63
N GLY A 22 3.68 3.56 7.33
CA GLY A 22 3.89 2.51 8.32
C GLY A 22 2.73 2.34 9.29
N ARG A 23 1.51 2.80 8.93
CA ARG A 23 0.29 2.42 9.66
C ARG A 23 0.12 0.90 9.55
N GLU A 24 -0.13 0.25 10.67
CA GLU A 24 -0.34 -1.18 10.77
C GLU A 24 -1.77 -1.43 11.22
N GLU A 25 -2.49 -2.29 10.49
CA GLU A 25 -3.82 -2.74 10.85
C GLU A 25 -3.82 -4.27 10.85
N GLY A 26 -4.40 -4.87 11.88
CA GLY A 26 -4.35 -6.32 12.05
C GLY A 26 -5.54 -6.83 12.84
N GLY A 27 -5.97 -8.03 12.51
CA GLY A 27 -7.17 -8.61 13.06
C GLY A 27 -7.37 -10.06 12.63
N TRP A 28 -8.34 -10.72 13.26
CA TRP A 28 -8.75 -12.06 12.86
C TRP A 28 -9.51 -11.96 11.55
N ASP A 29 -9.00 -12.63 10.52
CA ASP A 29 -9.58 -12.65 9.17
C ASP A 29 -9.82 -11.23 8.58
N ILE A 30 -9.08 -10.21 9.04
CA ILE A 30 -9.25 -8.84 8.54
C ILE A 30 -8.90 -8.76 7.05
N THR A 31 -9.73 -8.07 6.29
CA THR A 31 -9.53 -7.79 4.86
C THR A 31 -8.87 -6.41 4.64
N LEU A 32 -8.37 -6.14 3.42
CA LEU A 32 -7.84 -4.81 3.10
C LEU A 32 -8.90 -3.71 3.23
N GLU A 33 -10.16 -4.03 2.91
CA GLU A 33 -11.30 -3.12 3.07
C GLU A 33 -11.50 -2.74 4.54
N GLU A 34 -11.58 -3.73 5.43
CA GLU A 34 -11.72 -3.52 6.88
C GLU A 34 -10.51 -2.80 7.47
N ALA A 35 -9.32 -3.01 6.91
CA ALA A 35 -8.09 -2.32 7.28
C ALA A 35 -7.99 -0.89 6.69
N VAL A 36 -8.95 -0.47 5.85
CA VAL A 36 -8.91 0.83 5.15
C VAL A 36 -7.58 1.00 4.39
N MET A 37 -7.17 -0.10 3.75
CA MET A 37 -5.97 -0.22 2.93
C MET A 37 -6.31 -0.67 1.52
N ALA A 38 -5.33 -0.53 0.63
CA ALA A 38 -5.45 -0.99 -0.74
C ALA A 38 -4.14 -1.62 -1.21
N SER A 39 -4.26 -2.55 -2.16
CA SER A 39 -3.16 -3.17 -2.89
C SER A 39 -3.27 -2.83 -4.38
N CYS A 40 -2.15 -2.52 -5.03
CA CYS A 40 -2.11 -2.33 -6.48
C CYS A 40 -1.71 -3.62 -7.22
N GLU A 41 -1.83 -3.64 -8.55
CA GLU A 41 -1.38 -4.73 -9.44
C GLU A 41 0.10 -5.14 -9.27
N ASN A 42 0.95 -4.23 -8.76
CA ASN A 42 2.35 -4.48 -8.45
C ASN A 42 2.60 -4.88 -6.98
N ASN A 43 1.56 -5.27 -6.23
CA ASN A 43 1.60 -5.72 -4.84
C ASN A 43 2.12 -4.70 -3.81
N HIS A 44 2.05 -3.40 -4.10
CA HIS A 44 2.27 -2.38 -3.07
C HIS A 44 1.03 -2.23 -2.19
N ILE A 45 1.22 -2.17 -0.86
CA ILE A 45 0.14 -2.02 0.11
C ILE A 45 0.23 -0.63 0.74
N PHE A 46 -0.86 0.13 0.70
CA PHE A 46 -0.91 1.46 1.27
C PHE A 46 -2.30 1.80 1.81
N CYS A 47 -2.35 2.65 2.85
CA CYS A 47 -3.64 3.12 3.35
C CYS A 47 -4.31 4.01 2.29
N GLN A 48 -5.63 3.97 2.30
CA GLN A 48 -6.50 4.65 1.34
C GLN A 48 -6.23 6.16 1.22
N ASP A 49 -5.78 6.80 2.32
CA ASP A 49 -5.35 8.20 2.36
C ASP A 49 -4.23 8.55 1.34
N HIS A 50 -3.41 7.56 0.95
CA HIS A 50 -2.30 7.75 0.02
C HIS A 50 -2.62 7.42 -1.44
N ILE A 51 -3.85 6.97 -1.74
CA ILE A 51 -4.27 6.78 -3.13
C ILE A 51 -4.06 8.10 -3.88
N LEU A 52 -3.45 8.03 -5.06
CA LEU A 52 -3.30 9.23 -5.88
C LEU A 52 -4.66 9.63 -6.42
N ASN A 53 -4.90 10.93 -6.39
CA ASN A 53 -6.22 11.52 -6.38
C ASN A 53 -6.32 12.77 -7.25
N THR A 54 -5.63 12.74 -8.38
CA THR A 54 -5.67 13.75 -9.44
C THR A 54 -6.87 13.51 -10.36
N GLN A 55 -7.33 14.55 -11.05
CA GLN A 55 -8.42 14.41 -12.03
C GLN A 55 -8.04 13.49 -13.19
N ASP A 56 -6.76 13.50 -13.59
CA ASP A 56 -6.23 12.61 -14.63
C ASP A 56 -6.31 11.12 -14.22
N GLU A 57 -6.21 10.84 -12.91
CA GLU A 57 -6.33 9.48 -12.36
C GLU A 57 -7.77 8.99 -12.25
N ILE A 58 -8.72 9.89 -11.99
CA ILE A 58 -10.16 9.60 -12.08
C ILE A 58 -10.50 9.14 -13.50
N ASP A 59 -10.01 9.87 -14.50
CA ASP A 59 -10.29 9.57 -15.90
C ASP A 59 -9.69 8.19 -16.31
N LEU A 60 -8.47 7.87 -15.84
CA LEU A 60 -7.84 6.56 -16.06
C LEU A 60 -8.61 5.39 -15.43
N VAL A 61 -9.12 5.56 -14.19
CA VAL A 61 -9.91 4.51 -13.53
C VAL A 61 -11.24 4.30 -14.26
N LEU A 62 -11.89 5.39 -14.68
CA LEU A 62 -13.11 5.31 -15.48
C LEU A 62 -12.84 4.60 -16.82
N GLU A 63 -11.73 4.91 -17.49
CA GLU A 63 -11.32 4.20 -18.70
C GLU A 63 -11.15 2.70 -18.46
N ALA A 64 -10.48 2.29 -17.37
CA ALA A 64 -10.30 0.89 -17.03
C ALA A 64 -11.62 0.16 -16.73
N ILE A 65 -12.53 0.82 -16.00
CA ILE A 65 -13.88 0.30 -15.71
C ILE A 65 -14.67 0.14 -17.02
N TYR A 66 -14.72 1.18 -17.85
CA TYR A 66 -15.51 1.18 -19.08
C TYR A 66 -14.90 0.34 -20.21
N SER A 67 -13.61 0.00 -20.12
CA SER A 67 -12.94 -0.92 -21.06
C SER A 67 -13.33 -2.39 -20.84
N ASN A 68 -13.93 -2.73 -19.70
CA ASN A 68 -14.44 -4.06 -19.40
C ASN A 68 -15.98 -4.00 -19.31
N ALA A 69 -16.67 -4.75 -20.17
CA ALA A 69 -18.13 -4.67 -20.28
C ALA A 69 -18.87 -5.04 -18.98
N ASP A 70 -18.38 -6.05 -18.25
CA ASP A 70 -18.99 -6.53 -17.01
C ASP A 70 -18.81 -5.49 -15.91
N ARG A 71 -17.59 -4.98 -15.71
CA ARG A 71 -17.31 -3.91 -14.75
C ARG A 71 -18.06 -2.62 -15.08
N ALA A 72 -18.18 -2.30 -16.36
CA ALA A 72 -18.94 -1.14 -16.81
C ALA A 72 -20.43 -1.24 -16.48
N GLU A 73 -21.01 -2.44 -16.56
CA GLU A 73 -22.40 -2.69 -16.17
C GLU A 73 -22.57 -2.58 -14.66
N GLU A 74 -21.72 -3.25 -13.88
CA GLU A 74 -21.71 -3.18 -12.41
C GLU A 74 -21.57 -1.73 -11.91
N PHE A 75 -20.65 -0.95 -12.49
CA PHE A 75 -20.46 0.44 -12.10
C PHE A 75 -21.68 1.32 -12.42
N ARG A 76 -22.35 1.10 -13.56
CA ARG A 76 -23.58 1.84 -13.90
C ARG A 76 -24.71 1.51 -12.93
N ASP A 77 -24.85 0.24 -12.55
CA ASP A 77 -25.83 -0.19 -11.56
C ASP A 77 -25.52 0.40 -10.19
N TYR A 78 -24.26 0.42 -9.77
CA TYR A 78 -23.81 1.10 -8.55
C TYR A 78 -24.21 2.58 -8.53
N LEU A 79 -23.92 3.32 -9.61
CA LEU A 79 -24.27 4.74 -9.73
C LEU A 79 -25.79 4.95 -9.62
N LYS A 80 -26.56 4.13 -10.32
CA LYS A 80 -28.03 4.21 -10.34
C LYS A 80 -28.65 3.88 -8.97
N CYS A 81 -28.16 2.85 -8.29
CA CYS A 81 -28.64 2.45 -6.97
C CYS A 81 -28.35 3.50 -5.89
N ASN A 82 -27.33 4.33 -6.08
CA ASN A 82 -26.93 5.38 -5.15
C ASN A 82 -27.34 6.80 -5.61
N ASP A 83 -28.19 6.92 -6.63
CA ASP A 83 -28.66 8.20 -7.19
C ASP A 83 -27.53 9.16 -7.63
N TYR A 84 -26.41 8.62 -8.13
CA TYR A 84 -25.31 9.42 -8.67
C TYR A 84 -25.50 9.74 -10.16
N THR A 85 -25.19 10.97 -10.53
CA THR A 85 -25.19 11.47 -11.91
C THR A 85 -23.77 11.51 -12.50
N PRO A 86 -23.60 11.52 -13.84
CA PRO A 86 -22.28 11.67 -14.46
C PRO A 86 -21.52 12.92 -14.01
N GLU A 87 -22.24 13.99 -13.64
CA GLU A 87 -21.68 15.22 -13.08
C GLU A 87 -21.08 15.00 -11.69
N ASP A 88 -21.64 14.07 -10.91
CA ASP A 88 -21.13 13.72 -9.59
C ASP A 88 -19.79 12.97 -9.66
N ILE A 89 -19.49 12.35 -10.80
CA ILE A 89 -18.24 11.61 -11.07
C ILE A 89 -17.07 12.59 -11.36
N LYS A 90 -17.31 13.90 -11.33
CA LYS A 90 -16.26 14.91 -11.55
C LYS A 90 -15.68 15.42 -10.24
N GLY A 91 -14.39 15.78 -10.25
CA GLY A 91 -13.72 16.44 -9.14
C GLY A 91 -13.67 15.60 -7.86
N SER A 92 -13.63 16.27 -6.71
CA SER A 92 -13.47 15.63 -5.39
C SER A 92 -14.64 14.72 -5.00
N LYS A 93 -15.86 14.98 -5.50
CA LYS A 93 -17.03 14.12 -5.29
C LYS A 93 -16.91 12.83 -6.11
N GLY A 94 -16.47 12.94 -7.37
CA GLY A 94 -16.26 11.80 -8.24
C GLY A 94 -15.18 10.87 -7.76
N LYS A 95 -14.09 11.45 -7.25
CA LYS A 95 -13.08 10.72 -6.50
C LYS A 95 -13.71 9.87 -5.42
N TYR A 96 -14.53 10.43 -4.52
CA TYR A 96 -15.17 9.66 -3.45
C TYR A 96 -16.13 8.56 -3.95
N ILE A 97 -16.84 8.80 -5.05
CA ILE A 97 -17.77 7.82 -5.63
C ILE A 97 -17.02 6.66 -6.27
N ILE A 98 -16.00 6.95 -7.06
CA ILE A 98 -15.08 5.95 -7.61
C ILE A 98 -14.40 5.24 -6.47
N PHE A 99 -13.98 5.98 -5.45
CA PHE A 99 -13.33 5.45 -4.27
C PHE A 99 -14.20 4.43 -3.56
N LYS A 100 -15.47 4.74 -3.29
CA LYS A 100 -16.43 3.81 -2.69
C LYS A 100 -16.75 2.61 -3.58
N TYR A 101 -16.85 2.81 -4.88
CA TYR A 101 -16.95 1.70 -5.82
C TYR A 101 -15.69 0.83 -5.77
N THR A 102 -14.51 1.43 -5.64
CA THR A 102 -13.23 0.73 -5.47
C THR A 102 -12.92 0.31 -4.03
N GLU A 103 -13.70 0.69 -3.02
CA GLU A 103 -13.58 0.14 -1.66
C GLU A 103 -13.92 -1.36 -1.71
N GLU A 104 -14.85 -1.74 -2.61
CA GLU A 104 -15.08 -3.13 -3.01
C GLU A 104 -13.89 -3.74 -3.81
N PHE A 105 -13.03 -2.91 -4.41
CA PHE A 105 -11.80 -3.26 -5.13
C PHE A 105 -10.53 -2.77 -4.41
N CYS A 106 -10.44 -3.01 -3.10
CA CYS A 106 -9.21 -2.77 -2.34
C CYS A 106 -8.02 -3.65 -2.78
N TRP A 107 -8.24 -4.54 -3.75
CA TRP A 107 -7.25 -5.40 -4.39
C TRP A 107 -7.04 -4.99 -5.85
N ASP A 108 -5.81 -5.16 -6.33
CA ASP A 108 -5.44 -4.98 -7.74
C ASP A 108 -5.81 -3.60 -8.32
N LEU A 109 -5.62 -2.54 -7.52
CA LEU A 109 -5.74 -1.18 -8.02
C LEU A 109 -4.76 -0.94 -9.18
N PRO A 110 -5.18 -0.22 -10.24
CA PRO A 110 -4.31 0.11 -11.36
C PRO A 110 -2.99 0.76 -10.91
N PHE A 111 -1.88 0.42 -11.55
CA PHE A 111 -0.58 1.00 -11.19
C PHE A 111 -0.57 2.54 -11.28
N SER A 112 -1.41 3.15 -12.12
CA SER A 112 -1.51 4.60 -12.33
C SER A 112 -1.96 5.37 -11.09
N ILE A 113 -2.75 4.75 -10.20
CA ILE A 113 -3.23 5.40 -8.97
C ILE A 113 -2.42 5.00 -7.72
N CYS A 114 -1.44 4.13 -7.91
CA CYS A 114 -0.54 3.72 -6.84
C CYS A 114 0.55 4.81 -6.61
N PRO A 115 0.65 5.37 -5.39
CA PRO A 115 1.69 6.36 -5.06
C PRO A 115 3.11 5.84 -5.21
N LEU A 116 3.33 4.54 -4.97
CA LEU A 116 4.66 3.91 -5.03
C LEU A 116 5.09 3.62 -6.46
N CYS A 117 4.21 3.06 -7.29
CA CYS A 117 4.47 2.84 -8.72
C CYS A 117 4.86 4.13 -9.45
N ASN A 118 4.28 5.26 -9.04
CA ASN A 118 4.50 6.57 -9.66
C ASN A 118 5.54 7.43 -8.93
N LEU A 119 6.26 6.87 -7.93
CA LEU A 119 7.27 7.57 -7.11
C LEU A 119 6.76 8.88 -6.49
N LYS A 120 5.46 8.94 -6.16
CA LYS A 120 4.82 10.02 -5.40
C LYS A 120 4.81 9.74 -3.89
N GLY A 121 4.91 8.45 -3.53
CA GLY A 121 5.33 7.96 -2.22
C GLY A 121 6.61 7.13 -2.37
N ILE A 122 7.30 6.89 -1.25
CA ILE A 122 8.50 6.05 -1.21
C ILE A 122 8.40 5.10 -0.03
N SER A 123 8.67 3.81 -0.25
CA SER A 123 8.64 2.84 0.84
C SER A 123 9.91 2.91 1.69
N ARG A 124 9.87 2.36 2.91
CA ARG A 124 11.08 2.17 3.72
C ARG A 124 12.12 1.32 2.99
N HIS A 125 11.66 0.32 2.22
CA HIS A 125 12.54 -0.52 1.43
C HIS A 125 13.26 0.28 0.34
N ASP A 126 12.53 1.11 -0.41
CA ASP A 126 13.10 1.98 -1.44
C ASP A 126 14.11 2.98 -0.86
N VAL A 127 13.82 3.55 0.31
CA VAL A 127 14.76 4.43 1.03
C VAL A 127 16.03 3.66 1.36
N LEU A 128 15.92 2.43 1.89
CA LEU A 128 17.09 1.60 2.19
C LEU A 128 17.89 1.28 0.92
N MET A 129 17.23 0.93 -0.19
CA MET A 129 17.89 0.69 -1.48
C MET A 129 18.60 1.94 -2.00
N LEU A 130 17.97 3.11 -1.89
CA LEU A 130 18.57 4.40 -2.26
C LEU A 130 19.80 4.70 -1.39
N LEU A 131 19.69 4.54 -0.07
CA LEU A 131 20.81 4.74 0.85
C LEU A 131 21.96 3.79 0.56
N ARG A 132 21.68 2.51 0.28
CA ARG A 132 22.71 1.54 -0.15
C ARG A 132 23.40 2.00 -1.43
N LYS A 133 22.64 2.49 -2.41
CA LYS A 133 23.18 3.01 -3.67
C LYS A 133 24.07 4.25 -3.48
N LEU A 134 23.67 5.16 -2.60
CA LEU A 134 24.38 6.42 -2.33
C LEU A 134 25.63 6.24 -1.46
N THR A 135 25.56 5.36 -0.46
CA THR A 135 26.66 5.11 0.50
C THR A 135 27.66 4.08 0.01
N GLY A 136 27.26 3.20 -0.92
CA GLY A 136 28.07 2.06 -1.36
C GLY A 136 28.14 0.93 -0.33
N LEU A 137 27.38 1.01 0.76
CA LEU A 137 27.27 -0.05 1.76
C LEU A 137 26.23 -1.06 1.28
N HIS A 138 26.66 -2.21 0.79
CA HIS A 138 25.78 -3.16 0.12
C HIS A 138 25.44 -4.38 0.99
N THR A 139 26.32 -4.74 1.91
CA THR A 139 26.13 -5.88 2.82
C THR A 139 26.09 -5.47 4.28
N ASP A 140 25.65 -6.39 5.14
CA ASP A 140 25.64 -6.16 6.58
C ASP A 140 27.07 -6.04 7.13
N GLU A 141 28.04 -6.74 6.54
CA GLU A 141 29.46 -6.61 6.87
C GLU A 141 30.01 -5.22 6.55
N ASP A 142 29.63 -4.61 5.42
CA ASP A 142 30.02 -3.24 5.09
C ASP A 142 29.53 -2.25 6.16
N VAL A 143 28.28 -2.44 6.61
CA VAL A 143 27.67 -1.61 7.66
C VAL A 143 28.36 -1.83 9.00
N LEU A 144 28.61 -3.07 9.40
CA LEU A 144 29.29 -3.39 10.66
C LEU A 144 30.71 -2.83 10.69
N LYS A 145 31.47 -3.01 9.60
CA LYS A 145 32.80 -2.41 9.45
C LYS A 145 32.73 -0.88 9.55
N LYS A 146 31.69 -0.27 8.97
CA LYS A 146 31.52 1.18 9.08
C LYS A 146 31.24 1.64 10.51
N LEU A 147 30.47 0.88 11.28
CA LEU A 147 30.23 1.16 12.69
C LEU A 147 31.52 1.03 13.52
N GLU A 148 32.33 0.02 13.25
CA GLU A 148 33.66 -0.14 13.88
C GLU A 148 34.59 1.04 13.55
N GLU A 149 34.65 1.48 12.29
CA GLU A 149 35.41 2.67 11.86
C GLU A 149 34.97 3.96 12.58
N LEU A 150 33.68 4.05 12.95
CA LEU A 150 33.10 5.15 13.70
C LEU A 150 33.29 5.01 15.22
N GLY A 151 33.91 3.92 15.69
CA GLY A 151 34.10 3.63 17.11
C GLY A 151 32.82 3.19 17.84
N ILE A 152 31.78 2.79 17.11
CA ILE A 152 30.49 2.36 17.64
C ILE A 152 30.55 0.85 17.88
N ASN A 153 30.71 0.44 19.14
CA ASN A 153 30.96 -0.96 19.50
C ASN A 153 29.79 -1.64 20.22
N SER A 154 28.73 -0.88 20.52
CA SER A 154 27.53 -1.39 21.16
C SER A 154 26.28 -0.71 20.64
N TYR A 155 25.13 -1.37 20.82
CA TYR A 155 23.85 -0.78 20.49
C TYR A 155 23.55 0.50 21.30
N LYS A 156 24.11 0.60 22.52
CA LYS A 156 24.01 1.82 23.33
C LYS A 156 24.74 2.97 22.64
N ASP A 157 25.98 2.76 22.23
CA ASP A 157 26.79 3.77 21.52
C ASP A 157 26.10 4.19 20.22
N PHE A 158 25.53 3.23 19.49
CA PHE A 158 24.78 3.49 18.25
C PHE A 158 23.57 4.41 18.49
N ARG A 159 22.81 4.15 19.55
CA ARG A 159 21.64 4.96 19.92
C ARG A 159 22.02 6.34 20.43
N GLU A 160 23.19 6.50 21.05
CA GLU A 160 23.73 7.80 21.46
C GLU A 160 24.21 8.60 20.24
N TRP A 161 24.92 7.95 19.31
CA TRP A 161 25.38 8.54 18.05
C TRP A 161 24.23 9.08 17.19
N LEU A 162 23.12 8.34 17.08
CA LEU A 162 21.94 8.76 16.30
C LEU A 162 21.22 10.00 16.86
N LYS A 163 21.48 10.39 18.11
CA LYS A 163 20.86 11.58 18.74
C LYS A 163 21.69 12.86 18.54
N ALA A 164 22.96 12.72 18.15
CA ALA A 164 23.90 13.81 17.94
C ALA A 164 23.71 14.44 16.55
#